data_AF-A0AAD2HUW8-F1
#
_entry.id   AF-A0AAD2HUW8-F1
#
_cell.length_a   1.000
_cell.length_b   1.000
_cell.length_c   1.000
_cell.angle_alpha   90.00
_cell.angle_beta   90.00
_cell.angle_gamma   90.00
#
_symmetry.space_group_name_H-M   'P 1'
#
loop_
_entity.id
_entity.type
_entity.pdbx_description
1 polymer ?
#
loop_
_entity_poly.entity_id
_entity_poly.type
_entity_poly.pdbx_seq_one_letter_code
_entity_poly.pdbx_strand_id
1 'polypeptide(L)'
;MPQLVRALLRRPTLSDRLAVFYVIASLLGSLSTFFAYGLSKLDGTLGVSGWAWIFIIEGGLTMAFGLLAWVSLPGFPHEKNGFLSPEETAYVLDTLERDRGDTIPDVLTWKKFVDAFNWLTLAYSLMFLCSTLSAYANG
;
A
#
# COMPACT_ATOMS: atom_id res chain seq x y z
N MET A 1 -24.48 -7.16 -20.93
CA MET A 1 -23.39 -6.33 -20.35
C MET A 1 -23.40 -6.23 -18.80
N PRO A 2 -23.65 -7.28 -17.97
CA PRO A 2 -23.59 -7.13 -16.50
C PRO A 2 -22.29 -7.62 -15.81
N GLN A 3 -21.39 -8.33 -16.49
CA GLN A 3 -20.24 -8.97 -15.82
C GLN A 3 -19.02 -8.05 -15.68
N LEU A 4 -18.83 -7.09 -16.58
CA LEU A 4 -17.69 -6.16 -16.54
C LEU A 4 -17.83 -5.12 -15.41
N VAL A 5 -19.05 -4.65 -15.14
CA VAL A 5 -19.32 -3.71 -14.05
C VAL A 5 -19.06 -4.37 -12.70
N ARG A 6 -19.42 -5.65 -12.53
CA ARG A 6 -19.15 -6.42 -11.30
C ARG A 6 -17.66 -6.65 -11.05
N ALA A 7 -16.86 -6.81 -12.11
CA ALA A 7 -15.41 -6.94 -11.98
C ALA A 7 -14.76 -5.63 -11.52
N LEU A 8 -15.25 -4.48 -12.02
CA LEU A 8 -14.76 -3.16 -11.63
C LEU A 8 -15.22 -2.73 -10.22
N LEU A 9 -16.37 -3.23 -9.76
CA LEU A 9 -16.90 -2.99 -8.41
C LEU A 9 -16.41 -4.00 -7.37
N ARG A 10 -15.61 -5.00 -7.75
CA ARG A 10 -15.02 -5.96 -6.81
C ARG A 10 -14.12 -5.19 -5.84
N ARG A 11 -14.49 -5.18 -4.57
CA ARG A 11 -13.69 -4.54 -3.52
C ARG A 11 -12.35 -5.27 -3.41
N PRO A 12 -11.21 -4.57 -3.52
CA PRO A 12 -9.92 -5.20 -3.25
C PRO A 12 -9.89 -5.62 -1.78
N THR A 13 -9.45 -6.84 -1.52
CA THR A 13 -9.30 -7.33 -0.14
C THR A 13 -8.20 -6.54 0.57
N LEU A 14 -8.16 -6.59 1.90
CA LEU A 14 -7.11 -5.94 2.68
C LEU A 14 -5.71 -6.44 2.26
N SER A 15 -5.59 -7.74 1.98
CA SER A 15 -4.37 -8.37 1.47
C SER A 15 -3.94 -7.81 0.11
N ASP A 16 -4.88 -7.61 -0.82
CA ASP A 16 -4.57 -7.04 -2.14
C ASP A 16 -4.05 -5.60 -2.03
N ARG A 17 -4.68 -4.80 -1.15
CA ARG A 17 -4.24 -3.43 -0.89
C ARG A 17 -2.83 -3.37 -0.31
N LEU A 18 -2.54 -4.25 0.64
CA LEU A 18 -1.20 -4.34 1.24
C LEU A 18 -0.16 -4.85 0.24
N ALA A 19 -0.51 -5.81 -0.62
CA ALA A 19 0.38 -6.30 -1.67
C ALA A 19 0.76 -5.19 -2.65
N VAL A 20 -0.22 -4.42 -3.13
CA VAL A 20 0.02 -3.26 -4.02
C VAL A 20 0.89 -2.21 -3.33
N PHE A 21 0.60 -1.89 -2.06
CA PHE A 21 1.41 -0.96 -1.28
C PHE A 21 2.87 -1.43 -1.18
N TYR A 22 3.10 -2.71 -0.91
CA TYR A 22 4.44 -3.29 -0.77
C TYR A 22 5.23 -3.27 -2.08
N VAL A 23 4.58 -3.58 -3.21
CA VAL A 23 5.22 -3.51 -4.53
C VAL A 23 5.61 -2.08 -4.87
N ILE A 24 4.71 -1.12 -4.65
CA ILE A 24 5.00 0.30 -4.90
C ILE A 24 6.13 0.78 -3.99
N ALA A 25 6.09 0.45 -2.69
CA ALA A 25 7.14 0.82 -1.75
C ALA A 25 8.51 0.26 -2.14
N SER A 26 8.54 -1.01 -2.60
CA SER A 26 9.78 -1.65 -3.07
C SER A 26 10.34 -0.96 -4.32
N LEU A 27 9.46 -0.58 -5.26
CA LEU A 27 9.86 0.15 -6.47
C LEU A 27 10.39 1.55 -6.13
N LEU A 28 9.69 2.29 -5.26
CA LEU A 28 10.12 3.61 -4.81
C LEU A 28 11.47 3.55 -4.08
N GLY A 29 11.70 2.52 -3.25
CA GLY A 29 12.99 2.28 -2.61
C GLY A 29 14.13 2.07 -3.62
N SER A 30 13.85 1.40 -4.74
CA SER A 30 14.83 1.25 -5.82
C SER A 30 15.12 2.57 -6.54
N LEU A 31 14.12 3.45 -6.69
CA LEU A 31 14.29 4.77 -7.30
C LEU A 31 15.26 5.67 -6.53
N SER A 32 15.29 5.59 -5.19
CA SER A 32 16.25 6.34 -4.37
C SER A 32 17.70 6.05 -4.74
N THR A 33 18.02 4.79 -5.08
CA THR A 33 19.35 4.40 -5.56
C THR A 33 19.68 4.98 -6.93
N PHE A 34 18.69 5.04 -7.84
CA PHE A 34 18.87 5.68 -9.14
C PHE A 34 19.08 7.20 -9.01
N PHE A 35 18.38 7.87 -8.11
CA PHE A 35 18.60 9.28 -7.82
C PHE A 35 19.99 9.53 -7.22
N ALA A 36 20.46 8.68 -6.30
CA ALA A 36 21.82 8.79 -5.76
C ALA A 36 22.89 8.72 -6.87
N TYR A 37 22.72 7.82 -7.84
CA TYR A 37 23.62 7.73 -9.00
C TYR A 37 23.50 8.94 -9.94
N GLY A 38 22.28 9.39 -10.25
CA GLY A 38 22.05 10.55 -11.13
C GLY A 38 22.58 11.86 -10.53
N LEU A 39 22.47 12.03 -9.22
CA LEU A 39 22.87 13.25 -8.53
C LEU A 39 24.39 13.35 -8.31
N SER A 40 25.10 12.22 -8.28
CA SER A 40 26.56 12.20 -8.41
C SER A 40 27.06 12.92 -9.67
N LYS A 41 26.25 12.99 -10.73
CA LYS A 41 26.58 13.68 -11.98
C LYS A 41 26.21 15.17 -11.99
N LEU A 42 25.41 15.62 -11.01
CA LEU A 42 24.92 17.00 -10.92
C LEU A 42 25.70 17.85 -9.91
N ASP A 43 26.74 17.28 -9.28
CA ASP A 43 27.59 18.01 -8.35
C ASP A 43 28.31 19.19 -9.04
N GLY A 44 28.09 20.40 -8.53
CA GLY A 44 28.63 21.64 -9.10
C GLY A 44 27.70 22.35 -10.11
N THR A 45 26.54 21.77 -10.45
CA THR A 45 25.55 22.43 -11.31
C THR A 45 24.86 23.56 -10.54
N LEU A 46 24.83 24.79 -11.09
CA LEU A 46 24.29 26.01 -10.45
C LEU A 46 24.98 26.42 -9.13
N GLY A 47 26.19 25.91 -8.84
CA GLY A 47 26.90 26.22 -7.59
C GLY A 47 26.31 25.54 -6.35
N VAL A 48 25.42 24.57 -6.54
CA VAL A 48 24.77 23.82 -5.48
C VAL A 48 25.40 22.43 -5.39
N SER A 49 25.69 21.98 -4.17
CA SER A 49 26.23 20.65 -3.91
C SER A 49 25.24 19.54 -4.28
N GLY A 50 25.73 18.43 -4.82
CA GLY A 50 24.90 17.30 -5.29
C GLY A 50 23.89 16.76 -4.26
N TRP A 51 24.22 16.82 -2.96
CA TRP A 51 23.32 16.37 -1.89
C TRP A 51 22.09 17.26 -1.70
N ALA A 52 22.19 18.57 -1.98
CA ALA A 52 21.07 19.49 -1.80
C ALA A 52 20.02 19.33 -2.91
N TRP A 53 20.42 18.83 -4.08
CA TRP A 53 19.50 18.46 -5.15
C TRP A 53 18.58 17.29 -4.77
N ILE A 54 19.01 16.39 -3.89
CA ILE A 54 18.16 15.31 -3.34
C ILE A 54 16.95 15.94 -2.65
N PHE A 55 17.19 16.84 -1.71
CA PHE A 55 16.12 17.49 -0.93
C PHE A 55 15.18 18.33 -1.78
N ILE A 56 15.70 19.03 -2.80
CA ILE A 56 14.87 19.84 -3.69
C ILE A 56 13.93 18.96 -4.52
N ILE A 57 14.44 17.88 -5.11
CA ILE A 57 13.66 16.98 -5.96
C ILE A 57 12.67 16.16 -5.13
N GLU A 58 13.14 15.56 -4.03
CA GLU A 58 12.31 14.73 -3.16
C GLU A 58 11.22 15.57 -2.48
N GLY A 59 11.56 16.73 -1.92
CA GLY A 59 10.60 17.64 -1.31
C GLY A 59 9.57 18.15 -2.31
N GLY A 60 10.00 18.48 -3.54
CA GLY A 60 9.09 18.88 -4.62
C GLY A 60 8.12 17.77 -5.01
N LEU A 61 8.60 16.52 -5.13
CA LEU A 61 7.75 15.36 -5.40
C LEU A 61 6.75 15.12 -4.26
N THR A 62 7.19 15.18 -2.99
CA THR A 62 6.29 15.01 -1.84
C THR A 62 5.19 16.07 -1.82
N MET A 63 5.51 17.34 -2.10
CA MET A 63 4.49 18.39 -2.20
C MET A 63 3.50 18.10 -3.33
N ALA A 64 3.98 17.70 -4.52
CA ALA A 64 3.12 17.35 -5.64
C ALA A 64 2.19 16.17 -5.32
N PHE A 65 2.72 15.09 -4.72
CA PHE A 65 1.91 13.95 -4.28
C PHE A 65 0.93 14.33 -3.16
N GLY A 66 1.30 15.22 -2.24
CA GLY A 66 0.40 15.72 -1.20
C GLY A 66 -0.79 16.49 -1.78
N LEU A 67 -0.54 17.37 -2.77
CA LEU A 67 -1.59 18.07 -3.52
C LEU A 67 -2.49 17.10 -4.31
N LEU A 68 -1.89 16.10 -4.98
CA LEU A 68 -2.65 15.07 -5.69
C LEU A 68 -3.50 14.24 -4.74
N ALA A 69 -2.96 13.84 -3.59
CA ALA A 69 -3.69 13.08 -2.57
C ALA A 69 -4.87 13.88 -2.01
N TRP A 70 -4.70 15.19 -1.81
CA TRP A 70 -5.77 16.08 -1.37
C TRP A 70 -6.95 16.10 -2.35
N VAL A 71 -6.66 16.17 -3.66
CA VAL A 71 -7.71 16.18 -4.71
C VAL A 71 -8.29 14.78 -4.95
N SER A 72 -7.48 13.73 -4.78
CA SER A 72 -7.84 12.35 -5.11
C SER A 72 -8.54 11.61 -3.98
N LEU A 73 -8.69 12.19 -2.79
CA LEU A 73 -9.43 11.58 -1.68
C LEU A 73 -10.93 11.87 -1.87
N PRO A 74 -11.74 10.93 -2.40
CA PRO A 74 -13.18 11.12 -2.39
C PRO A 74 -13.67 11.15 -0.94
N GLY A 75 -14.59 12.07 -0.64
CA GLY A 75 -15.27 12.12 0.66
C GLY A 75 -15.87 10.75 1.02
N PHE A 76 -16.00 10.50 2.33
CA PHE A 76 -16.66 9.30 2.82
C PHE A 76 -18.03 9.15 2.13
N PRO A 77 -18.47 7.92 1.79
CA PRO A 77 -19.72 7.66 1.06
C PRO A 77 -21.01 8.13 1.79
N HIS A 78 -20.87 8.77 2.95
CA HIS A 78 -21.95 9.47 3.65
C HIS A 78 -22.21 10.88 3.10
N GLU A 79 -21.21 11.50 2.46
CA GLU A 79 -21.38 12.75 1.73
C GLU A 79 -21.76 12.43 0.28
N LYS A 80 -22.65 13.24 -0.31
CA LYS A 80 -23.16 13.04 -1.68
C LYS A 80 -22.01 12.96 -2.69
N ASN A 81 -21.53 11.76 -2.97
CA ASN A 81 -20.61 11.51 -4.05
C ASN A 81 -21.40 11.59 -5.36
N GLY A 82 -21.07 12.53 -6.24
CA GLY A 82 -21.65 12.65 -7.59
C GLY A 82 -21.33 11.47 -8.52
N PHE A 83 -20.80 10.37 -7.98
CA PHE A 83 -20.33 9.19 -8.69
C PHE A 83 -21.23 7.96 -8.48
N LEU A 84 -22.07 7.94 -7.44
CA LEU A 84 -22.92 6.79 -7.10
C LEU A 84 -24.40 7.20 -7.10
N SER A 85 -25.24 6.38 -7.74
CA SER A 85 -26.70 6.48 -7.58
C SER A 85 -27.09 6.23 -6.10
N PRO A 86 -28.20 6.81 -5.62
CA PRO A 86 -28.73 6.53 -4.27
C PRO A 86 -28.92 5.02 -4.01
N GLU A 87 -29.32 4.26 -5.03
CA GLU A 87 -29.52 2.81 -4.93
C GLU A 87 -28.20 2.03 -4.80
N GLU A 88 -27.16 2.46 -5.52
CA GLU A 88 -25.83 1.85 -5.47
C GLU A 88 -25.13 2.13 -4.14
N THR A 89 -25.38 3.33 -3.57
CA THR A 89 -24.90 3.71 -2.25
C THR A 89 -25.50 2.84 -1.16
N ALA A 90 -26.81 2.55 -1.24
CA ALA A 90 -27.48 1.65 -0.29
C ALA A 90 -26.93 0.22 -0.37
N TYR A 91 -26.70 -0.32 -1.57
CA TYR A 91 -26.08 -1.63 -1.77
C TYR A 91 -24.65 -1.70 -1.20
N VAL A 92 -23.87 -0.63 -1.42
CA VAL A 92 -22.51 -0.49 -0.89
C VAL A 92 -22.49 -0.45 0.63
N LEU A 93 -23.42 0.28 1.25
CA LEU A 93 -23.52 0.41 2.71
C LEU A 93 -23.92 -0.92 3.36
N ASP A 94 -24.91 -1.62 2.79
CA ASP A 94 -25.36 -2.95 3.23
C ASP A 94 -24.25 -4.01 3.10
N THR A 95 -23.43 -3.95 2.05
CA THR A 95 -22.24 -4.79 1.92
C THR A 95 -21.18 -4.45 2.98
N LEU A 96 -20.96 -3.17 3.26
CA LEU A 96 -20.03 -2.69 4.29
C LEU A 96 -20.44 -3.13 5.70
N GLU A 97 -21.73 -3.15 5.99
CA GLU A 97 -22.29 -3.61 7.26
C GLU A 97 -22.15 -5.13 7.42
N ARG A 98 -22.35 -5.91 6.35
CA ARG A 98 -22.08 -7.36 6.37
C ARG A 98 -20.60 -7.67 6.58
N ASP A 99 -19.69 -6.98 5.89
CA ASP A 99 -18.25 -7.17 6.05
C ASP A 99 -17.75 -6.82 7.46
N ARG A 100 -18.39 -5.86 8.15
CA ARG A 100 -18.11 -5.56 9.57
C ARG A 100 -18.54 -6.68 10.52
N GLY A 101 -19.53 -7.49 10.14
CA GLY A 101 -20.03 -8.61 10.93
C GLY A 101 -19.12 -9.84 10.95
N ASP A 102 -18.20 -9.97 10.00
CA ASP A 102 -17.37 -11.17 9.81
C ASP A 102 -16.10 -11.22 10.67
N THR A 103 -15.81 -10.20 11.48
CA THR A 103 -14.79 -10.27 12.54
C THR A 103 -15.33 -10.97 13.78
N ILE A 104 -15.77 -12.23 13.65
CA ILE A 104 -15.90 -13.11 14.81
C ILE A 104 -14.46 -13.43 15.24
N PRO A 105 -13.98 -12.94 16.40
CA PRO A 105 -12.62 -13.24 16.85
C PRO A 105 -12.50 -14.75 17.02
N ASP A 106 -11.77 -15.38 16.11
CA ASP A 106 -11.56 -16.81 16.14
C ASP A 106 -10.72 -17.13 17.39
N VAL A 107 -11.31 -17.88 18.32
CA VAL A 107 -10.66 -18.18 19.59
C VAL A 107 -9.42 -19.04 19.34
N LEU A 108 -8.30 -18.64 19.95
CA LEU A 108 -7.03 -19.33 19.80
C LEU A 108 -7.09 -20.71 20.49
N THR A 109 -7.53 -21.72 19.76
CA THR A 109 -7.56 -23.10 20.25
C THR A 109 -6.18 -23.72 20.14
N TRP A 110 -5.74 -24.45 21.17
CA TRP A 110 -4.43 -25.13 21.22
C TRP A 110 -4.15 -25.99 19.97
N LYS A 111 -5.19 -26.61 19.41
CA LYS A 111 -5.10 -27.38 18.16
C LYS A 111 -4.66 -26.52 16.96
N LYS A 112 -5.19 -25.29 16.83
CA LYS A 112 -4.81 -24.35 15.76
C LYS A 112 -3.38 -23.84 15.92
N PHE A 113 -2.91 -23.73 17.16
CA PHE A 113 -1.52 -23.38 17.45
C PHE A 113 -0.53 -24.46 16.96
N VAL A 114 -0.86 -25.73 17.19
CA VAL A 114 -0.04 -26.86 16.69
C VAL A 114 -0.15 -26.99 15.17
N ASP A 115 -1.34 -26.81 14.60
CA ASP A 115 -1.54 -26.84 13.14
C ASP A 115 -0.82 -25.69 12.41
N ALA A 116 -0.55 -24.57 13.10
CA ALA A 116 0.23 -23.46 12.56
C ALA A 116 1.72 -23.84 12.34
N PHE A 117 2.25 -24.87 13.00
CA PHE A 117 3.59 -25.42 12.78
C PHE A 117 3.66 -26.35 11.56
N ASN A 118 2.89 -26.08 10.51
CA ASN A 118 3.02 -26.75 9.23
C ASN A 118 4.31 -26.30 8.51
N TRP A 119 4.98 -27.22 7.80
CA TRP A 119 6.18 -26.96 7.00
C TRP A 119 6.03 -25.74 6.10
N LEU A 120 4.88 -25.56 5.44
CA LEU A 120 4.65 -24.42 4.57
C LEU A 120 4.65 -23.09 5.35
N THR A 121 3.98 -23.05 6.51
CA THR A 121 3.95 -21.87 7.38
C THR A 121 5.33 -21.55 7.94
N LEU A 122 6.09 -22.58 8.32
CA LEU A 122 7.47 -22.43 8.79
C LEU A 122 8.39 -21.93 7.67
N ALA A 123 8.23 -22.44 6.43
CA ALA A 123 8.99 -21.98 5.28
C ALA A 123 8.71 -20.49 4.97
N TYR A 124 7.44 -20.06 4.97
CA TYR A 124 7.08 -18.65 4.80
C TYR A 124 7.63 -17.77 5.92
N SER A 125 7.54 -18.23 7.18
CA SER A 125 8.06 -17.51 8.34
C SER A 125 9.58 -17.36 8.27
N LEU A 126 10.29 -18.39 7.79
CA LEU A 126 11.74 -18.37 7.60
C LEU A 126 12.14 -17.44 6.45
N MET A 127 11.42 -17.47 5.31
CA MET A 127 11.66 -16.53 4.20
C MET A 127 11.47 -15.08 4.65
N PHE A 128 10.40 -14.80 5.41
CA PHE A 128 10.17 -13.49 5.99
C PHE A 128 11.31 -13.08 6.94
N LEU A 129 11.71 -13.98 7.85
CA LEU A 129 12.82 -13.76 8.77
C LEU A 129 14.11 -13.40 8.01
N CYS A 130 14.49 -14.17 6.99
CA CYS A 130 15.68 -13.90 6.17
C CYS A 130 15.60 -12.53 5.49
N SER A 131 14.44 -12.15 4.93
CA SER A 131 14.27 -10.85 4.27
C SER A 131 14.41 -9.67 5.25
N THR A 132 13.90 -9.82 6.47
CA THR A 132 14.03 -8.80 7.52
C THR A 132 15.44 -8.73 8.10
N LEU A 133 16.13 -9.87 8.23
CA LEU A 133 17.48 -9.93 8.78
C LEU A 133 18.49 -9.17 7.91
N SER A 134 18.37 -9.27 6.57
CA SER A 134 19.20 -8.50 5.64
C SER A 134 18.99 -6.98 5.75
N ALA A 135 17.79 -6.53 6.13
CA ALA A 135 17.51 -5.11 6.33
C ALA A 135 18.18 -4.56 7.59
N TYR A 136 18.24 -5.34 8.68
CA TYR A 136 18.87 -4.93 9.94
C TYR A 136 20.40 -5.11 9.96
N ALA A 137 20.95 -6.00 9.13
CA ALA A 137 22.39 -6.25 9.08
C ALA A 137 23.21 -5.11 8.40
N ASN A 138 22.55 -4.13 7.77
CA ASN A 138 23.17 -2.94 7.17
C ASN A 138 23.18 -1.70 8.09
N GLY A 139 23.02 -1.89 9.40
CA GLY A 139 23.20 -0.85 10.42
C GLY A 139 24.64 -0.68 10.87
#